data_AF-A0A8H7GGR0-F1
#
_entry.id   AF-A0A8H7GGR0-F1
#
_cell.length_a   1.000
_cell.length_b   1.000
_cell.length_c   1.000
_cell.angle_alpha   90.00
_cell.angle_beta   90.00
_cell.angle_gamma   90.00
#
_symmetry.space_group_name_H-M   'P 1'
#
loop_
_entity.id
_entity.type
_entity.pdbx_description
1 polymer ?
#
loop_
_entity_poly.entity_id
_entity_poly.type
_entity_poly.pdbx_seq_one_letter_code
_entity_poly.pdbx_strand_id
1 'polypeptide(L)'
;MYLNAATEKIVFSTPEGRQLCKSILKARVPYEPHDVRIEGICKMLDGVDLQAILATRSGKTSFLLMFMLVVLTILDKPSLCPSASFPKNPCLLAVCPTKYLEYQMVCCSITAHLTKQTLIFNRPNPRQ
;
A
#
# COMPACT_ATOMS: atom_id res chain seq x y z
N MET A 1 31.39 24.37 10.62
CA MET A 1 30.04 24.67 10.11
C MET A 1 29.45 23.37 9.56
N TYR A 2 28.66 22.64 10.35
CA TYR A 2 27.94 21.47 9.86
C TYR A 2 26.59 21.95 9.31
N LEU A 3 26.44 21.91 7.98
CA LEU A 3 25.14 22.04 7.34
C LEU A 3 24.35 20.78 7.69
N ASN A 4 23.45 20.89 8.67
CA ASN A 4 22.36 19.93 8.82
C ASN A 4 21.51 20.06 7.57
N ALA A 5 21.73 19.20 6.59
CA ALA A 5 20.77 18.97 5.53
C ALA A 5 19.52 18.39 6.21
N ALA A 6 18.56 19.27 6.54
CA ALA A 6 17.23 18.83 6.89
C ALA A 6 16.72 18.03 5.69
N THR A 7 16.67 16.71 5.82
CA THR A 7 16.04 15.84 4.82
C THR A 7 14.58 16.27 4.78
N GLU A 8 14.22 17.07 3.78
CA GLU A 8 12.87 17.55 3.61
C GLU A 8 11.91 16.36 3.59
N LYS A 9 10.88 16.44 4.42
CA LYS A 9 9.88 15.39 4.51
C LYS A 9 9.09 15.37 3.21
N ILE A 10 9.28 14.33 2.42
CA ILE A 10 8.52 14.12 1.19
C ILE A 10 7.08 13.83 1.61
N VAL A 11 6.17 14.63 1.08
CA VAL A 11 4.73 14.42 1.22
C VAL A 11 4.26 13.72 -0.04
N PHE A 12 3.73 12.51 0.08
CA PHE A 12 3.36 11.66 -1.05
C PHE A 12 2.22 12.28 -1.88
N SER A 13 1.37 13.09 -1.26
CA SER A 13 0.27 13.78 -1.95
C SER A 13 0.70 14.95 -2.87
N THR A 14 1.97 15.36 -2.88
CA THR A 14 2.47 16.35 -3.86
C THR A 14 2.58 15.75 -5.26
N PRO A 15 2.72 16.56 -6.33
CA PRO A 15 2.96 16.04 -7.67
C PRO A 15 4.20 15.13 -7.76
N GLU A 16 5.27 15.47 -7.05
CA GLU A 16 6.53 14.70 -7.01
C GLU A 16 6.33 13.36 -6.30
N GLY A 17 5.68 13.38 -5.13
CA GLY A 17 5.35 12.18 -4.37
C GLY A 17 4.41 11.24 -5.13
N ARG A 18 3.42 11.78 -5.83
CA ARG A 18 2.51 11.02 -6.71
C ARG A 18 3.27 10.38 -7.86
N GLN A 19 4.17 11.12 -8.50
CA GLN A 19 4.97 10.60 -9.60
C GLN A 19 5.92 9.50 -9.14
N LEU A 20 6.53 9.63 -7.96
CA LEU A 20 7.30 8.57 -7.32
C LEU A 20 6.45 7.31 -7.14
N CYS A 21 5.28 7.40 -6.51
CA CYS A 21 4.37 6.26 -6.33
C CYS A 21 4.00 5.61 -7.67
N LYS A 22 3.68 6.43 -8.69
CA LYS A 22 3.33 5.96 -10.02
C LYS A 22 4.48 5.18 -10.68
N SER A 23 5.70 5.69 -10.58
CA SER A 23 6.90 5.03 -11.11
C SER A 23 7.19 3.68 -10.44
N ILE A 24 7.05 3.61 -9.12
CA ILE A 24 7.23 2.38 -8.35
C ILE A 24 6.19 1.34 -8.80
N LEU A 25 4.92 1.74 -8.89
CA LEU A 25 3.84 0.83 -9.24
C LEU A 25 3.92 0.37 -10.69
N LYS A 26 4.28 1.24 -11.64
CA LYS A 26 4.44 0.87 -13.05
C LYS A 26 5.45 -0.26 -13.26
N ALA A 27 6.47 -0.37 -12.40
CA ALA A 27 7.45 -1.44 -12.44
C ALA A 27 6.99 -2.75 -11.77
N ARG A 28 5.89 -2.71 -11.00
CA ARG A 28 5.45 -3.84 -10.14
C ARG A 28 4.11 -4.43 -10.56
N VAL A 29 3.28 -3.70 -11.32
CA VAL A 29 1.97 -4.18 -11.77
C VAL A 29 1.87 -4.17 -13.30
N PRO A 30 1.13 -5.13 -13.90
CA PRO A 30 1.08 -5.29 -15.36
C PRO A 30 0.16 -4.28 -16.07
N TYR A 31 -0.33 -3.27 -15.36
CA TYR A 31 -1.25 -2.26 -15.87
C TYR A 31 -0.99 -0.91 -15.20
N GLU A 32 -1.40 0.19 -15.84
CA GLU A 32 -1.26 1.52 -15.25
C GLU A 32 -2.35 1.75 -14.19
N PRO A 33 -2.00 2.04 -12.92
CA PRO A 33 -2.99 2.35 -11.91
C PRO A 33 -3.72 3.66 -12.22
N HIS A 34 -5.04 3.68 -12.04
CA HIS A 34 -5.82 4.91 -12.16
C HIS A 34 -5.40 5.96 -11.12
N ASP A 35 -5.44 7.23 -11.49
CA ASP A 35 -4.97 8.34 -10.63
C ASP A 35 -5.70 8.41 -9.29
N VAL A 36 -7.01 8.14 -9.25
CA VAL A 36 -7.80 8.09 -8.00
C VAL A 36 -7.27 7.03 -7.02
N ARG A 37 -6.68 5.95 -7.55
CA ARG A 37 -6.08 4.89 -6.75
C ARG A 37 -4.73 5.35 -6.20
N ILE A 38 -3.93 6.02 -7.03
CA ILE A 38 -2.64 6.58 -6.63
C ILE A 38 -2.85 7.64 -5.55
N GLU A 39 -3.86 8.50 -5.71
CA GLU A 39 -4.23 9.51 -4.71
C GLU A 39 -4.55 8.88 -3.34
N GLY A 40 -5.36 7.82 -3.33
CA GLY A 40 -5.67 7.08 -2.11
C GLY A 40 -4.41 6.47 -1.45
N ILE A 41 -3.52 5.89 -2.25
CA ILE A 41 -2.23 5.34 -1.76
C ILE A 41 -1.36 6.46 -1.16
N CYS A 42 -1.26 7.60 -1.83
CA CYS A 42 -0.47 8.74 -1.34
C CYS A 42 -1.00 9.24 0.00
N LYS A 43 -2.33 9.40 0.14
CA LYS A 43 -2.97 9.75 1.41
C LYS A 43 -2.65 8.74 2.53
N MET A 44 -2.71 7.45 2.24
CA MET A 44 -2.34 6.41 3.21
C MET A 44 -0.86 6.49 3.61
N LEU A 45 0.05 6.75 2.67
CA LEU A 45 1.49 6.90 2.94
C LEU A 45 1.79 8.17 3.76
N ASP A 46 0.98 9.22 3.59
CA ASP A 46 1.03 10.42 4.41
C ASP A 46 0.42 10.23 5.81
N GLY A 47 -0.08 9.03 6.13
CA GLY A 47 -0.67 8.69 7.42
C GLY A 47 -2.13 9.13 7.59
N VAL A 48 -2.84 9.37 6.49
CA VAL A 48 -4.26 9.76 6.51
C VAL A 48 -5.15 8.51 6.47
N ASP A 49 -6.06 8.40 7.42
CA ASP A 49 -7.11 7.38 7.42
C ASP A 49 -8.07 7.58 6.23
N LEU A 50 -8.23 6.55 5.41
CA LEU A 50 -8.95 6.64 4.14
C LEU A 50 -10.20 5.76 4.11
N GLN A 51 -11.34 6.36 3.78
CA GLN A 51 -12.53 5.64 3.35
C GLN A 51 -12.61 5.64 1.81
N ALA A 52 -12.19 4.54 1.19
CA ALA A 52 -12.19 4.41 -0.26
C ALA A 52 -13.49 3.76 -0.79
N ILE A 53 -14.31 4.53 -1.51
CA ILE A 53 -15.48 4.03 -2.22
C ILE A 53 -15.08 3.62 -3.63
N LEU A 54 -14.81 2.34 -3.80
CA LEU A 54 -14.43 1.74 -5.09
C LEU A 54 -15.58 0.91 -5.65
N ALA A 55 -15.83 0.95 -6.95
CA ALA A 55 -16.86 0.12 -7.58
C ALA A 55 -16.62 -1.37 -7.33
N THR A 56 -17.66 -2.21 -7.34
CA THR A 56 -17.50 -3.66 -7.25
C THR A 56 -16.68 -4.17 -8.45
N ARG A 57 -15.82 -5.18 -8.23
CA ARG A 57 -14.86 -5.71 -9.23
C ARG A 57 -13.71 -4.76 -9.64
N SER A 58 -13.62 -3.56 -9.08
CA SER A 58 -12.57 -2.56 -9.40
C SER A 58 -11.16 -2.85 -8.87
N GLY A 59 -10.94 -4.00 -8.22
CA GLY A 59 -9.64 -4.32 -7.61
C GLY A 59 -9.43 -3.67 -6.24
N LYS A 60 -10.40 -3.77 -5.32
CA LYS A 60 -10.23 -3.35 -3.91
C LYS A 60 -9.02 -4.03 -3.26
N THR A 61 -8.83 -5.32 -3.54
CA THR A 61 -7.66 -6.07 -3.08
C THR A 61 -6.37 -5.52 -3.68
N SER A 62 -6.36 -5.19 -4.98
CA SER A 62 -5.16 -4.63 -5.61
C SER A 62 -4.80 -3.25 -5.08
N PHE A 63 -5.77 -2.45 -4.61
CA PHE A 63 -5.50 -1.20 -3.90
C PHE A 63 -4.61 -1.42 -2.66
N LEU A 64 -4.97 -2.37 -1.79
CA LEU A 64 -4.19 -2.69 -0.58
C LEU A 64 -2.81 -3.29 -0.92
N LEU A 65 -2.74 -4.14 -1.95
CA LEU A 65 -1.48 -4.73 -2.40
C LEU A 65 -0.54 -3.67 -2.99
N MET A 66 -1.07 -2.71 -3.76
CA MET A 66 -0.28 -1.60 -4.32
C MET A 66 0.32 -0.74 -3.21
N PHE A 67 -0.45 -0.42 -2.17
CA PHE A 67 0.08 0.28 -1.01
C PHE A 67 1.29 -0.46 -0.42
N MET A 68 1.16 -1.77 -0.17
CA MET A 68 2.26 -2.58 0.34
C MET A 68 3.47 -2.64 -0.60
N LEU A 69 3.25 -2.73 -1.92
CA LEU A 69 4.34 -2.72 -2.90
C LEU A 69 5.17 -1.43 -2.85
N VAL A 70 4.52 -0.28 -2.61
CA VAL A 70 5.22 1.00 -2.44
C VAL A 70 6.05 0.99 -1.16
N VAL A 71 5.44 0.62 -0.04
CA VAL A 71 6.13 0.53 1.27
C VAL A 71 7.37 -0.37 1.18
N LEU A 72 7.23 -1.57 0.60
CA LEU A 72 8.32 -2.52 0.47
C LEU A 72 9.42 -2.05 -0.48
N THR A 73 9.05 -1.35 -1.55
CA THR A 73 10.06 -0.80 -2.49
C THR A 73 10.85 0.33 -1.84
N ILE A 74 10.23 1.17 -1.01
CA ILE A 74 10.95 2.21 -0.26
C ILE A 74 11.85 1.59 0.81
N LEU A 75 11.40 0.52 1.48
CA LEU A 75 12.24 -0.22 2.45
C LEU A 75 13.45 -0.90 1.78
N ASP A 76 13.27 -1.49 0.60
CA ASP A 76 14.34 -2.08 -0.20
C ASP A 76 15.34 -1.03 -0.72
N LYS A 77 14.82 0.17 -1.06
CA LYS A 77 15.61 1.28 -1.60
C LYS A 77 15.32 2.59 -0.86
N PRO A 78 15.89 2.79 0.34
CA PRO A 78 15.66 4.00 1.14
C PRO A 78 16.06 5.30 0.44
N SER A 79 16.96 5.23 -0.54
CA SER A 79 17.37 6.37 -1.37
C SER A 79 16.22 6.98 -2.20
N LEU A 80 15.14 6.23 -2.46
CA LEU A 80 13.98 6.74 -3.19
C LEU A 80 13.18 7.77 -2.37
N CYS A 81 13.15 7.60 -1.05
CA CYS A 81 12.45 8.51 -0.16
C CYS A 81 13.12 8.49 1.23
N PRO A 82 14.24 9.21 1.40
CA PRO A 82 15.04 9.16 2.63
C PRO A 82 14.29 9.65 3.87
N SER A 83 13.27 10.49 3.68
CA SER A 83 12.45 11.03 4.75
C SER A 83 11.27 10.17 5.14
N ALA A 84 10.93 9.13 4.36
CA ALA A 84 9.93 8.15 4.74
C ALA A 84 10.57 7.05 5.61
N SER A 85 9.89 6.69 6.69
CA SER A 85 10.29 5.59 7.57
C SER A 85 9.13 4.64 7.76
N PHE A 86 9.39 3.35 7.55
CA PHE A 86 8.41 2.29 7.72
C PHE A 86 8.98 1.22 8.67
N PRO A 87 8.12 0.42 9.33
CA PRO A 87 8.57 -0.73 10.11
C PRO A 87 9.39 -1.69 9.24
N LYS A 88 10.46 -2.28 9.79
CA LYS A 88 11.36 -3.20 9.05
C LYS A 88 10.62 -4.38 8.40
N ASN A 89 9.58 -4.89 9.07
CA ASN A 89 8.73 -5.98 8.59
C ASN A 89 7.28 -5.46 8.56
N PRO A 90 6.90 -4.67 7.56
CA PRO A 90 5.55 -4.13 7.49
C PRO A 90 4.56 -5.27 7.26
N CYS A 91 3.40 -5.20 7.90
CA CYS A 91 2.34 -6.19 7.75
C CYS A 91 1.02 -5.50 7.42
N LEU A 92 0.37 -5.97 6.36
CA LEU A 92 -0.98 -5.60 5.97
C LEU A 92 -1.97 -6.50 6.71
N LEU A 93 -2.73 -5.93 7.63
CA LEU A 93 -3.87 -6.60 8.27
C LEU A 93 -5.14 -6.31 7.48
N ALA A 94 -5.72 -7.33 6.87
CA ALA A 94 -7.00 -7.22 6.19
C ALA A 94 -8.09 -7.95 6.97
N VAL A 95 -9.12 -7.21 7.39
CA VAL A 95 -10.30 -7.75 8.06
C VAL A 95 -11.41 -7.91 7.03
N CYS A 96 -11.83 -9.14 6.80
CA CYS A 96 -12.89 -9.46 5.85
C CYS A 96 -14.16 -9.91 6.58
N PRO A 97 -15.35 -9.59 6.05
CA PRO A 97 -16.61 -10.03 6.66
C PRO A 97 -16.92 -11.50 6.40
N THR A 98 -16.23 -12.16 5.45
CA THR A 98 -16.49 -13.56 5.07
C THR A 98 -15.20 -14.33 4.78
N LYS A 99 -15.20 -15.63 5.10
CA LYS A 99 -14.09 -16.55 4.80
C LYS A 99 -13.76 -16.58 3.30
N TYR A 100 -14.77 -16.49 2.45
CA TYR A 100 -14.55 -16.49 1.00
C TYR A 100 -13.68 -15.31 0.56
N LEU A 101 -13.94 -14.10 1.09
CA LEU A 101 -13.12 -12.93 0.80
C LEU A 101 -11.69 -13.08 1.33
N GLU A 102 -11.53 -13.73 2.48
CA GLU A 102 -10.20 -14.02 3.03
C GLU A 102 -9.40 -14.93 2.10
N TYR A 103 -9.99 -16.03 1.65
CA TYR A 103 -9.33 -16.95 0.71
C TYR A 103 -8.94 -16.25 -0.59
N GLN A 104 -9.82 -15.39 -1.12
CA GLN A 104 -9.51 -14.59 -2.31
C GLN A 104 -8.33 -13.64 -2.04
N MET A 105 -8.30 -12.98 -0.88
CA MET A 105 -7.19 -12.11 -0.49
C MET A 105 -5.87 -12.88 -0.32
N VAL A 106 -5.89 -14.07 0.28
CA VAL A 106 -4.70 -14.93 0.41
C VAL A 106 -4.17 -15.28 -0.98
N CYS A 107 -5.05 -15.72 -1.89
CA CYS A 107 -4.68 -16.08 -3.26
C CYS A 107 -4.04 -14.89 -3.99
N CYS A 108 -4.64 -13.69 -3.92
CA CYS A 108 -4.06 -12.49 -4.53
C CYS A 108 -2.70 -12.11 -3.91
N SER A 109 -2.53 -12.29 -2.60
CA SER A 109 -1.29 -11.95 -1.89
C SER A 109 -0.14 -12.90 -2.23
N ILE A 110 -0.45 -14.19 -2.46
CA ILE A 110 0.51 -15.17 -2.97
C ILE A 110 1.01 -14.76 -4.35
N THR A 111 0.11 -14.42 -5.27
CA THR A 111 0.46 -13.96 -6.62
C THR A 111 1.31 -12.69 -6.59
N ALA A 112 1.06 -11.79 -5.63
CA ALA A 112 1.86 -10.58 -5.43
C ALA A 112 3.18 -10.82 -4.67
N HIS A 113 3.48 -12.07 -4.29
CA HIS A 113 4.66 -12.44 -3.49
C HIS A 113 4.75 -11.76 -2.11
N LEU A 114 3.60 -11.42 -1.51
CA LEU A 114 3.49 -10.71 -0.22
C LEU A 114 3.06 -11.63 0.95
N THR A 115 3.29 -12.93 0.83
CA THR A 115 2.76 -13.95 1.77
C THR A 115 3.23 -13.78 3.21
N LYS A 116 4.46 -13.29 3.42
CA LYS A 116 5.02 -13.05 4.77
C LYS A 116 4.57 -11.73 5.40
N GLN A 117 3.89 -10.87 4.64
CA GLN A 117 3.58 -9.49 5.01
C GLN A 117 2.07 -9.22 5.01
N THR A 118 1.25 -10.27 4.88
CA THR A 118 -0.21 -10.14 4.87
C THR A 118 -0.81 -11.06 5.92
N LEU A 119 -1.54 -10.48 6.87
CA LEU A 119 -2.36 -11.20 7.83
C LEU A 119 -3.83 -10.93 7.50
N ILE A 120 -4.59 -12.00 7.36
CA ILE A 120 -6.00 -11.94 6.95
C ILE A 120 -6.82 -12.63 8.02
N PHE A 121 -7.77 -11.90 8.60
CA PHE A 121 -8.60 -12.40 9.69
C PHE A 121 -10.09 -12.29 9.34
N ASN A 122 -10.83 -13.35 9.72
CA ASN A 122 -12.26 -13.28 9.88
C ASN A 122 -12.61 -12.81 11.29
N ARG A 123 -13.67 -12.01 11.42
CA ARG A 123 -14.38 -11.90 12.69
C ARG A 123 -15.46 -12.99 12.71
N PRO A 124 -15.45 -13.94 13.68
CA PRO A 124 -16.50 -14.94 13.76
C PRO A 124 -17.86 -14.24 13.85
N ASN A 125 -18.80 -14.68 13.01
CA ASN A 125 -20.15 -14.14 13.00
C ASN A 125 -20.82 -14.53 14.35
N PRO A 126 -21.26 -13.58 15.18
CA PRO A 126 -21.85 -13.88 16.49
C PRO A 126 -23.23 -14.58 16.41
N ARG A 127 -23.70 -14.94 15.22
CA ARG A 127 -24.98 -15.61 14.97
C ARG A 127 -24.83 -17.08 14.50
N GLN A 128 -23.65 -17.67 14.65
CA GLN A 128 -23.41 -19.11 14.44
C GLN A 128 -23.16 -19.80 15.77
#